data_AF-A0A8D2IAL5-F1
#
_entry.id   AF-A0A8D2IAL5-F1
#
_cell.length_a   1.000
_cell.length_b   1.000
_cell.length_c   1.000
_cell.angle_alpha   90.00
_cell.angle_beta   90.00
_cell.angle_gamma   90.00
#
_symmetry.space_group_name_H-M   'P 1'
#
loop_
_entity.id
_entity.type
_entity.pdbx_description
1 polymer ?
#
loop_
_entity_poly.entity_id
_entity_poly.type
_entity_poly.pdbx_seq_one_letter_code
_entity_poly.pdbx_strand_id
1 'polypeptide(L)'
;MEATSGIDEPVSGELVSVAHALSLPAESYGNDPDIEMAWAMRAMQHAEVYYKLISSVDPQFLKLTKVDDQIYSEFRENFEKLRIDVLDPEELKSESAKEKWRPFCLKFDGIVEDFNYGTLLRLDCSQGYTEENTIFAPRIQFFAIEIARNREGYNKAVYISVQDKEGEKEINGEENKEKGIDIGGEEKVKKGAESGGEKEEGVNRGEKGKTDKGGEKEKKAEEADREMNKSGEASV
;
A
#
# COMPACT_ATOMS: atom_id res chain seq x y z
N MET A 1 -48.51 19.37 24.29
CA MET A 1 -47.20 20.02 24.48
C MET A 1 -46.19 18.91 24.60
N GLU A 2 -45.56 18.54 23.49
CA GLU A 2 -44.45 17.59 23.49
C GLU A 2 -43.16 18.37 23.25
N ALA A 3 -42.11 17.98 23.98
CA ALA A 3 -40.78 18.55 23.83
C ALA A 3 -39.75 17.44 24.08
N THR A 4 -39.40 16.73 23.01
CA THR A 4 -38.26 15.80 22.99
C THR A 4 -37.11 16.51 22.28
N SER A 5 -36.24 17.17 23.05
CA SER A 5 -35.02 17.78 22.52
C SER A 5 -33.96 16.72 22.26
N GLY A 6 -33.94 16.18 21.04
CA GLY A 6 -32.78 15.47 20.51
C GLY A 6 -31.67 16.46 20.18
N ILE A 7 -30.44 16.18 20.63
CA ILE A 7 -29.25 16.95 20.27
C ILE A 7 -28.70 16.32 18.98
N ASP A 8 -28.85 17.02 17.86
CA ASP A 8 -28.09 16.70 16.64
C ASP A 8 -26.74 17.43 16.70
N GLU A 9 -25.66 16.67 16.86
CA GLU A 9 -24.32 17.17 16.53
C GLU A 9 -24.19 17.25 14.99
N PRO A 10 -23.65 18.36 14.43
CA PRO A 10 -23.48 18.48 12.99
C PRO A 10 -22.34 17.58 12.50
N VAL A 11 -22.68 16.39 12.01
CA VAL A 11 -21.74 15.55 11.24
C VAL A 11 -21.35 16.28 9.95
N SER A 12 -20.06 16.55 9.80
CA SER A 12 -19.49 17.46 8.80
C SER A 12 -19.86 17.11 7.35
N GLY A 13 -20.48 18.07 6.65
CA GLY A 13 -20.92 17.92 5.25
C GLY A 13 -19.79 17.64 4.24
N GLU A 14 -18.54 18.00 4.56
CA GLU A 14 -17.37 17.68 3.72
C GLU A 14 -17.17 16.16 3.55
N LEU A 15 -17.37 15.37 4.61
CA LEU A 15 -17.21 13.91 4.55
C LEU A 15 -18.26 13.26 3.64
N VAL A 16 -19.48 13.80 3.63
CA VAL A 16 -20.57 13.35 2.75
C VAL A 16 -20.26 13.71 1.30
N SER A 17 -19.69 14.90 1.05
CA SER A 17 -19.27 15.35 -0.27
C SER A 17 -18.19 14.45 -0.89
N VAL A 18 -17.14 14.13 -0.13
CA VAL A 18 -16.04 13.27 -0.60
C VAL A 18 -16.52 11.82 -0.78
N ALA A 19 -17.35 11.30 0.13
CA ALA A 19 -17.90 9.95 -0.01
C ALA A 19 -18.76 9.78 -1.27
N HIS A 20 -19.58 10.78 -1.60
CA HIS A 20 -20.40 10.79 -2.81
C HIS A 20 -19.58 11.03 -4.08
N ALA A 21 -18.56 11.90 -4.03
CA ALA A 21 -17.73 12.17 -5.21
C ALA A 21 -17.04 10.90 -5.74
N LEU A 22 -16.65 10.01 -4.83
CA LEU A 22 -15.94 8.78 -5.15
C LEU A 22 -16.87 7.61 -5.50
N SER A 23 -18.17 7.88 -5.75
CA SER A 23 -19.18 6.91 -6.23
C SER A 23 -19.72 7.22 -7.63
N LEU A 24 -19.25 8.29 -8.30
CA LEU A 24 -19.68 8.66 -9.65
C LEU A 24 -18.63 8.22 -10.70
N PRO A 25 -19.03 8.03 -11.98
CA PRO A 25 -18.10 7.62 -13.04
C PRO A 25 -16.94 8.62 -13.19
N ALA A 26 -15.73 8.14 -13.47
CA ALA A 26 -14.53 8.96 -13.58
C ALA A 26 -14.66 10.10 -14.61
N GLU A 27 -15.45 9.92 -15.67
CA GLU A 27 -15.73 10.93 -16.70
C GLU A 27 -16.51 12.16 -16.19
N SER A 28 -17.10 12.08 -14.99
CA SER A 28 -17.76 13.21 -14.32
C SER A 28 -16.77 14.25 -13.80
N TYR A 29 -15.50 13.86 -13.66
CA TYR A 29 -14.45 14.65 -13.05
C TYR A 29 -13.39 14.98 -14.09
N GLY A 30 -13.16 16.29 -14.31
CA GLY A 30 -11.87 16.72 -14.81
C GLY A 30 -10.78 16.40 -13.77
N ASN A 31 -9.51 16.52 -14.15
CA ASN A 31 -8.36 16.33 -13.27
C ASN A 31 -8.41 17.34 -12.11
N ASP A 32 -9.13 16.96 -11.05
CA ASP A 32 -9.33 17.74 -9.85
C ASP A 32 -8.37 17.19 -8.78
N PRO A 33 -7.38 17.99 -8.34
CA PRO A 33 -6.35 17.51 -7.43
C PRO A 33 -6.92 17.03 -6.09
N ASP A 34 -8.09 17.54 -5.65
CA ASP A 34 -8.73 17.08 -4.42
C ASP A 34 -9.30 15.66 -4.58
N ILE A 35 -9.73 15.29 -5.80
CA ILE A 35 -10.27 13.97 -6.13
C ILE A 35 -9.15 12.96 -6.35
N GLU A 36 -8.08 13.36 -7.05
CA GLU A 36 -6.86 12.56 -7.17
C GLU A 36 -6.24 12.27 -5.80
N MET A 37 -6.17 13.28 -4.92
CA MET A 37 -5.72 13.13 -3.54
C MET A 37 -6.64 12.19 -2.75
N ALA A 38 -7.95 12.28 -2.90
CA ALA A 38 -8.90 11.40 -2.22
C ALA A 38 -8.83 9.93 -2.72
N TRP A 39 -8.60 9.71 -4.02
CA TRP A 39 -8.28 8.38 -4.57
C TRP A 39 -6.97 7.84 -4.00
N ALA A 40 -5.90 8.65 -3.96
CA ALA A 40 -4.61 8.26 -3.39
C ALA A 40 -4.72 7.89 -1.91
N MET A 41 -5.43 8.68 -1.10
CA MET A 41 -5.68 8.37 0.31
C MET A 41 -6.42 7.03 0.48
N ARG A 42 -7.49 6.79 -0.29
CA ARG A 42 -8.22 5.50 -0.22
C ARG A 42 -7.36 4.31 -0.70
N ALA A 43 -6.54 4.50 -1.72
CA ALA A 43 -5.66 3.45 -2.22
C ALA A 43 -4.55 3.08 -1.21
N MET A 44 -4.02 4.08 -0.49
CA MET A 44 -3.12 3.87 0.66
C MET A 44 -3.82 3.17 1.83
N GLN A 45 -5.02 3.60 2.22
CA GLN A 45 -5.81 2.93 3.28
C GLN A 45 -6.06 1.45 2.96
N HIS A 46 -6.42 1.14 1.70
CA HIS A 46 -6.57 -0.23 1.23
C HIS A 46 -5.27 -1.03 1.35
N ALA A 47 -4.14 -0.44 0.96
CA ALA A 47 -2.82 -1.05 1.06
C ALA A 47 -2.43 -1.37 2.52
N GLU A 48 -2.65 -0.42 3.44
CA GLU A 48 -2.37 -0.59 4.88
C GLU A 48 -3.23 -1.68 5.51
N VAL A 49 -4.54 -1.67 5.26
CA VAL A 49 -5.48 -2.69 5.76
C VAL A 49 -5.12 -4.07 5.23
N TYR A 50 -4.79 -4.18 3.94
CA TYR A 50 -4.38 -5.44 3.34
C TYR A 50 -3.04 -5.94 3.89
N TYR A 51 -2.04 -5.07 4.01
CA TYR A 51 -0.73 -5.43 4.56
C TYR A 51 -0.84 -5.93 6.01
N LYS A 52 -1.67 -5.26 6.83
CA LYS A 52 -1.98 -5.71 8.19
C LYS A 52 -2.65 -7.08 8.20
N LEU A 53 -3.56 -7.35 7.26
CA LEU A 53 -4.26 -8.63 7.18
C LEU A 53 -3.27 -9.78 6.92
N ILE A 54 -2.41 -9.67 5.90
CA ILE A 54 -1.41 -10.71 5.58
C ILE A 54 -0.26 -10.82 6.59
N SER A 55 -0.04 -9.80 7.44
CA SER A 55 0.94 -9.87 8.53
C SER A 55 0.40 -10.49 9.82
N SER A 56 -0.93 -10.44 10.03
CA SER A 56 -1.56 -10.86 11.29
C SER A 56 -2.15 -12.28 11.25
N VAL A 57 -2.47 -12.82 10.07
CA VAL A 57 -3.00 -14.18 9.90
C VAL A 57 -2.36 -14.88 8.70
N ASP A 58 -2.30 -16.21 8.72
CA ASP A 58 -1.71 -17.01 7.63
C ASP A 58 -2.43 -16.73 6.29
N PRO A 59 -1.74 -16.13 5.30
CA PRO A 59 -2.39 -15.67 4.07
C PRO A 59 -3.01 -16.80 3.24
N GLN A 60 -2.58 -18.05 3.40
CA GLN A 60 -3.10 -19.19 2.64
C GLN A 60 -4.59 -19.48 2.94
N PHE A 61 -5.12 -19.00 4.07
CA PHE A 61 -6.52 -19.16 4.46
C PHE A 61 -7.37 -17.90 4.25
N LEU A 62 -6.76 -16.80 3.78
CA LEU A 62 -7.49 -15.57 3.48
C LEU A 62 -8.35 -15.72 2.24
N LYS A 63 -9.61 -15.26 2.35
CA LYS A 63 -10.47 -14.97 1.19
C LYS A 63 -10.64 -13.46 1.07
N LEU A 64 -10.30 -12.91 -0.09
CA LEU A 64 -10.38 -11.46 -0.35
C LEU A 64 -11.75 -11.09 -0.96
N THR A 65 -12.36 -12.01 -1.71
CA THR A 65 -13.68 -11.84 -2.33
C THR A 65 -14.54 -13.10 -2.16
N LYS A 66 -15.81 -13.02 -2.58
CA LYS A 66 -16.71 -14.18 -2.66
C LYS A 66 -16.39 -15.12 -3.83
N VAL A 67 -15.59 -14.69 -4.80
CA VAL A 67 -15.34 -15.36 -6.08
C VAL A 67 -13.86 -15.67 -6.31
N ASP A 68 -13.06 -15.74 -5.24
CA ASP A 68 -11.60 -15.95 -5.32
C ASP A 68 -11.19 -17.17 -6.15
N ASP A 69 -11.98 -18.24 -6.10
CA ASP A 69 -11.72 -19.45 -6.89
C ASP A 69 -11.86 -19.18 -8.40
N GLN A 70 -12.86 -18.40 -8.81
CA GLN A 70 -13.03 -17.96 -10.20
C GLN A 70 -11.91 -17.00 -10.60
N ILE A 71 -11.60 -15.99 -9.78
CA ILE A 71 -10.52 -15.02 -10.06
C ILE A 71 -9.19 -15.75 -10.24
N TYR A 72 -8.85 -16.69 -9.35
CA TYR A 72 -7.60 -17.43 -9.42
C TYR A 72 -7.50 -18.34 -10.65
N SER A 73 -8.57 -19.09 -10.98
CA SER A 73 -8.58 -19.95 -12.16
C SER A 73 -8.42 -19.15 -13.45
N GLU A 74 -9.19 -18.07 -13.62
CA GLU A 74 -9.14 -17.19 -14.78
C GLU A 74 -7.78 -16.48 -14.91
N PHE A 75 -7.20 -16.07 -13.78
CA PHE A 75 -5.87 -15.47 -13.74
C PHE A 75 -4.80 -16.47 -14.20
N ARG A 76 -4.81 -17.70 -13.67
CA ARG A 76 -3.81 -18.72 -14.05
C ARG A 76 -4.04 -19.32 -15.45
N GLU A 77 -5.25 -19.27 -16.00
CA GLU A 77 -5.51 -19.58 -17.41
C GLU A 77 -4.92 -18.51 -18.34
N ASN A 78 -5.19 -17.22 -18.07
CA ASN A 78 -4.77 -16.13 -18.94
C ASN A 78 -3.29 -15.72 -18.76
N PHE A 79 -2.74 -15.91 -17.56
CA PHE A 79 -1.42 -15.45 -17.13
C PHE A 79 -0.59 -16.57 -16.49
N GLU A 80 -0.68 -17.80 -17.04
CA GLU A 80 0.04 -19.01 -16.58
C GLU A 80 1.53 -18.74 -16.24
N LYS A 81 2.21 -17.97 -17.10
CA LYS A 81 3.67 -17.71 -17.01
C LYS A 81 4.03 -16.45 -16.23
N LEU A 82 3.04 -15.66 -15.78
CA LEU A 82 3.31 -14.42 -15.05
C LEU A 82 3.91 -14.76 -13.69
N ARG A 83 5.07 -14.17 -13.40
CA ARG A 83 5.70 -14.23 -12.08
C ARG A 83 4.95 -13.35 -11.12
N ILE A 84 4.66 -13.86 -9.95
CA ILE A 84 3.91 -13.14 -8.90
C ILE A 84 4.74 -12.89 -7.65
N ASP A 85 5.95 -13.46 -7.54
CA ASP A 85 6.87 -13.17 -6.45
C ASP A 85 7.44 -11.76 -6.57
N VAL A 86 8.08 -11.49 -7.71
CA VAL A 86 8.57 -10.17 -8.12
C VAL A 86 7.99 -9.87 -9.50
N LEU A 87 7.10 -8.89 -9.56
CA LEU A 87 6.45 -8.45 -10.79
C LEU A 87 7.37 -7.52 -11.59
N ASP A 88 7.41 -7.72 -12.91
CA ASP A 88 7.93 -6.70 -13.83
C ASP A 88 6.83 -5.65 -14.08
N PRO A 89 7.07 -4.34 -13.81
CA PRO A 89 6.13 -3.28 -14.15
C PRO A 89 5.67 -3.29 -15.61
N GLU A 90 6.50 -3.74 -16.57
CA GLU A 90 6.15 -3.79 -17.99
C GLU A 90 5.13 -4.90 -18.31
N GLU A 91 5.05 -5.98 -17.52
CA GLU A 91 4.02 -7.03 -17.62
C GLU A 91 2.64 -6.57 -17.10
N LEU A 92 2.56 -5.35 -16.54
CA LEU A 92 1.32 -4.69 -16.11
C LEU A 92 1.03 -3.42 -16.93
N LYS A 93 2.05 -2.61 -17.24
CA LYS A 93 1.92 -1.27 -17.83
C LYS A 93 2.16 -1.17 -19.34
N SER A 94 2.88 -2.10 -19.96
CA SER A 94 3.13 -2.01 -21.42
C SER A 94 1.81 -2.15 -22.20
N GLU A 95 1.71 -1.56 -23.40
CA GLU A 95 0.46 -1.65 -24.18
C GLU A 95 0.06 -3.10 -24.47
N SER A 96 1.02 -3.99 -24.73
CA SER A 96 0.77 -5.42 -24.92
C SER A 96 0.32 -6.15 -23.63
N ALA A 97 0.70 -5.65 -22.46
CA ALA A 97 0.17 -6.12 -21.18
C ALA A 97 -1.27 -5.61 -21.00
N LYS A 98 -1.52 -4.31 -21.22
CA LYS A 98 -2.87 -3.73 -21.15
C LYS A 98 -3.84 -4.44 -22.08
N GLU A 99 -3.45 -4.80 -23.31
CA GLU A 99 -4.28 -5.58 -24.24
C GLU A 99 -4.73 -6.94 -23.69
N LYS A 100 -3.92 -7.60 -22.85
CA LYS A 100 -4.27 -8.86 -22.17
C LYS A 100 -5.08 -8.62 -20.90
N TRP A 101 -4.72 -7.58 -20.14
CA TRP A 101 -5.39 -7.25 -18.88
C TRP A 101 -6.79 -6.65 -19.07
N ARG A 102 -7.02 -5.85 -20.12
CA ARG A 102 -8.34 -5.26 -20.46
C ARG A 102 -9.46 -6.32 -20.50
N PRO A 103 -9.41 -7.40 -21.33
CA PRO A 103 -10.48 -8.40 -21.37
C PRO A 103 -10.58 -9.23 -20.07
N PHE A 104 -9.47 -9.45 -19.35
CA PHE A 104 -9.51 -10.09 -18.04
C PHE A 104 -10.28 -9.23 -17.03
N CYS A 105 -10.01 -7.92 -16.96
CA CYS A 105 -10.67 -7.01 -16.02
C CYS A 105 -12.17 -6.91 -16.31
N LEU A 106 -12.55 -6.73 -17.58
CA LEU A 106 -13.96 -6.63 -18.01
C LEU A 106 -14.76 -7.91 -17.74
N LYS A 107 -14.12 -9.08 -17.65
CA LYS A 107 -14.80 -10.34 -17.30
C LYS A 107 -15.38 -10.36 -15.88
N PHE A 108 -14.92 -9.46 -15.01
CA PHE A 108 -15.42 -9.32 -13.64
C PHE A 108 -16.29 -8.07 -13.41
N ASP A 109 -16.62 -7.33 -14.48
CA ASP A 109 -17.62 -6.27 -14.42
C ASP A 109 -18.98 -6.85 -13.96
N GLY A 110 -19.65 -6.16 -13.05
CA GLY A 110 -20.85 -6.66 -12.35
C GLY A 110 -20.67 -7.88 -11.43
N ILE A 111 -19.49 -8.51 -11.39
CA ILE A 111 -19.18 -9.65 -10.51
C ILE A 111 -18.41 -9.20 -9.27
N VAL A 112 -17.42 -8.32 -9.46
CA VAL A 112 -16.61 -7.74 -8.39
C VAL A 112 -16.98 -6.26 -8.22
N GLU A 113 -17.37 -5.90 -7.00
CA GLU A 113 -17.71 -4.53 -6.63
C GLU A 113 -16.49 -3.61 -6.84
N ASP A 114 -16.70 -2.50 -7.54
CA ASP A 114 -15.69 -1.58 -8.07
C ASP A 114 -14.44 -2.28 -8.67
N PHE A 115 -14.63 -3.26 -9.55
CA PHE A 115 -13.53 -4.04 -10.15
C PHE A 115 -12.41 -3.18 -10.76
N ASN A 116 -12.76 -2.01 -11.30
CA ASN A 116 -11.86 -1.03 -11.92
C ASN A 116 -11.28 0.02 -10.95
N TYR A 117 -11.67 0.00 -9.67
CA TYR A 117 -11.23 0.99 -8.68
C TYR A 117 -9.71 0.98 -8.48
N GLY A 118 -9.12 2.16 -8.33
CA GLY A 118 -7.67 2.33 -8.14
C GLY A 118 -7.15 1.77 -6.82
N THR A 119 -6.21 0.82 -6.89
CA THR A 119 -5.56 0.21 -5.71
C THR A 119 -4.05 0.20 -5.87
N LEU A 120 -3.34 -0.04 -4.76
CA LEU A 120 -1.89 -0.20 -4.74
C LEU A 120 -1.50 -1.66 -4.62
N LEU A 121 -0.63 -2.10 -5.52
CA LEU A 121 -0.07 -3.46 -5.59
C LEU A 121 1.44 -3.41 -5.31
N ARG A 122 1.97 -4.41 -4.59
CA ARG A 122 3.41 -4.53 -4.33
C ARG A 122 4.12 -5.22 -5.50
N LEU A 123 5.26 -4.72 -5.96
CA LEU A 123 6.05 -5.35 -7.03
C LEU A 123 6.70 -6.64 -6.52
N ASP A 124 7.52 -6.53 -5.47
CA ASP A 124 8.02 -7.63 -4.65
C ASP A 124 7.06 -7.91 -3.48
N CYS A 125 6.55 -9.14 -3.41
CA CYS A 125 5.59 -9.56 -2.39
C CYS A 125 6.18 -9.64 -0.97
N SER A 126 7.50 -9.83 -0.86
CA SER A 126 8.24 -10.00 0.41
C SER A 126 8.53 -8.68 1.12
N GLN A 127 8.43 -7.57 0.39
CA GLN A 127 8.67 -6.22 0.89
C GLN A 127 7.35 -5.51 1.25
N GLY A 128 7.46 -4.39 1.98
CA GLY A 128 6.33 -3.53 2.31
C GLY A 128 5.90 -2.64 1.14
N TYR A 129 4.85 -1.83 1.37
CA TYR A 129 4.50 -0.74 0.46
C TYR A 129 5.50 0.41 0.61
N THR A 130 6.24 0.71 -0.46
CA THR A 130 7.15 1.86 -0.61
C THR A 130 6.97 2.49 -1.98
N GLU A 131 7.41 3.72 -2.20
CA GLU A 131 7.33 4.39 -3.52
C GLU A 131 7.96 3.53 -4.65
N GLU A 132 9.12 2.92 -4.37
CA GLU A 132 9.85 2.08 -5.32
C GLU A 132 9.23 0.69 -5.52
N ASN A 133 8.56 0.13 -4.49
CA ASN A 133 7.98 -1.21 -4.53
C ASN A 133 6.47 -1.22 -4.85
N THR A 134 5.87 -0.08 -5.21
CA THR A 134 4.41 0.03 -5.36
C THR A 134 4.01 0.45 -6.78
N ILE A 135 2.94 -0.16 -7.27
CA ILE A 135 2.33 0.16 -8.56
C ILE A 135 0.83 0.37 -8.41
N PHE A 136 0.29 1.37 -9.10
CA PHE A 136 -1.16 1.55 -9.22
C PHE A 136 -1.74 0.48 -10.14
N ALA A 137 -2.81 -0.18 -9.69
CA ALA A 137 -3.51 -1.22 -10.43
C ALA A 137 -5.02 -1.21 -10.11
N PRO A 138 -5.90 -1.52 -11.07
CA PRO A 138 -7.30 -1.81 -10.81
C PRO A 138 -7.50 -2.90 -9.75
N ARG A 139 -8.53 -2.77 -8.92
CA ARG A 139 -8.88 -3.69 -7.82
C ARG A 139 -8.90 -5.16 -8.26
N ILE A 140 -9.40 -5.46 -9.46
CA ILE A 140 -9.41 -6.83 -9.98
C ILE A 140 -8.02 -7.39 -10.31
N GLN A 141 -7.08 -6.56 -10.78
CA GLN A 141 -5.69 -6.97 -11.01
C GLN A 141 -4.99 -7.23 -9.67
N PHE A 142 -5.22 -6.35 -8.70
CA PHE A 142 -4.77 -6.54 -7.33
C PHE A 142 -5.29 -7.88 -6.76
N PHE A 143 -6.59 -8.16 -6.85
CA PHE A 143 -7.14 -9.43 -6.37
C PHE A 143 -6.55 -10.63 -7.12
N ALA A 144 -6.45 -10.59 -8.45
CA ALA A 144 -5.89 -11.69 -9.24
C ALA A 144 -4.49 -12.10 -8.75
N ILE A 145 -3.62 -11.10 -8.55
CA ILE A 145 -2.23 -11.32 -8.16
C ILE A 145 -2.12 -11.68 -6.67
N GLU A 146 -2.82 -10.96 -5.78
CA GLU A 146 -2.72 -11.21 -4.34
C GLU A 146 -3.43 -12.49 -3.88
N ILE A 147 -4.52 -12.90 -4.54
CA ILE A 147 -5.13 -14.22 -4.30
C ILE A 147 -4.16 -15.33 -4.71
N ALA A 148 -3.46 -15.17 -5.85
CA ALA A 148 -2.43 -16.13 -6.27
C ALA A 148 -1.24 -16.16 -5.28
N ARG A 149 -0.74 -14.99 -4.85
CA ARG A 149 0.33 -14.89 -3.83
C ARG A 149 -0.05 -15.54 -2.51
N ASN A 150 -1.31 -15.40 -2.09
CA ASN A 150 -1.86 -16.01 -0.90
C ASN A 150 -1.92 -17.53 -1.04
N ARG A 151 -2.55 -18.06 -2.11
CA ARG A 151 -2.72 -19.51 -2.34
C ARG A 151 -1.38 -20.23 -2.50
N GLU A 152 -0.47 -19.65 -3.28
CA GLU A 152 0.83 -20.23 -3.61
C GLU A 152 1.90 -19.98 -2.52
N GLY A 153 1.55 -19.25 -1.46
CA GLY A 153 2.38 -19.10 -0.25
C GLY A 153 3.44 -17.99 -0.32
N TYR A 154 3.51 -17.22 -1.41
CA TYR A 154 4.45 -16.10 -1.56
C TYR A 154 4.29 -15.02 -0.48
N ASN A 155 3.05 -14.69 -0.10
CA ASN A 155 2.79 -13.74 0.99
C ASN A 155 3.08 -14.31 2.40
N LYS A 156 3.32 -15.62 2.55
CA LYS A 156 3.60 -16.25 3.86
C LYS A 156 4.90 -15.73 4.50
N ALA A 157 5.84 -15.24 3.68
CA ALA A 157 7.05 -14.58 4.16
C ALA A 157 6.74 -13.33 5.01
N VAL A 158 5.72 -12.54 4.63
CA VAL A 158 5.30 -11.34 5.38
C VAL A 158 4.81 -11.74 6.77
N TYR A 159 3.90 -12.71 6.84
CA TYR A 159 3.35 -13.27 8.10
C TYR A 159 4.47 -13.75 9.04
N ILE A 160 5.35 -14.64 8.56
CA ILE A 160 6.45 -15.19 9.36
C ILE A 160 7.38 -14.07 9.86
N SER A 161 7.78 -13.15 8.97
CA SER A 161 8.71 -12.06 9.31
C SER A 161 8.19 -11.07 10.36
N VAL A 162 6.90 -11.09 10.68
CA VAL A 162 6.28 -10.28 11.73
C VAL A 162 6.15 -11.09 13.01
N GLN A 163 5.71 -12.35 12.94
CA GLN A 163 5.67 -13.26 14.10
C GLN A 163 7.05 -13.43 14.75
N ASP A 164 8.12 -13.61 13.96
CA ASP A 164 9.49 -13.72 14.48
C ASP A 164 9.90 -12.46 15.26
N LYS A 165 9.58 -11.26 14.75
CA LYS A 165 9.88 -9.97 15.38
C LYS A 165 9.01 -9.66 16.61
N GLU A 166 7.86 -10.31 16.75
CA GLU A 166 7.01 -10.21 17.93
C GLU A 166 7.55 -11.14 19.03
N GLY A 167 7.90 -12.39 18.70
CA GLY A 167 8.58 -13.31 19.61
C GLY A 167 9.92 -12.78 20.14
N GLU A 168 10.75 -12.17 19.28
CA GLU A 168 11.99 -11.51 19.69
C GLU A 168 11.75 -10.37 20.71
N LYS A 169 10.65 -9.62 20.59
CA LYS A 169 10.32 -8.54 21.53
C LYS A 169 9.83 -9.07 22.87
N GLU A 170 9.08 -10.17 22.88
CA GLU A 170 8.62 -10.81 24.12
C GLU A 170 9.81 -11.39 24.92
N ILE A 171 10.72 -12.10 24.25
CA ILE A 171 11.94 -12.67 24.87
C ILE A 171 12.80 -11.55 25.51
N ASN A 172 13.07 -10.47 24.76
CA ASN A 172 13.81 -9.31 25.28
C ASN A 172 13.05 -8.54 26.38
N GLY A 173 11.72 -8.68 26.45
CA GLY A 173 10.87 -8.12 27.50
C GLY A 173 10.93 -8.90 28.81
N GLU A 174 11.05 -10.22 28.75
CA GLU A 174 11.18 -11.08 29.94
C GLU A 174 12.59 -11.04 30.54
N GLU A 175 13.67 -11.02 29.74
CA GLU A 175 15.04 -10.91 30.26
C GLU A 175 15.29 -9.63 31.08
N ASN A 176 14.61 -8.53 30.74
CA ASN A 176 14.70 -7.27 31.49
C ASN A 176 13.93 -7.28 32.83
N LYS A 177 13.15 -8.34 33.11
CA LYS A 177 12.31 -8.44 34.31
C LYS A 177 12.98 -9.18 35.47
N GLU A 178 13.99 -10.02 35.19
CA GLU A 178 14.71 -10.78 36.22
C GLU A 178 15.87 -10.02 36.90
N LYS A 179 16.41 -8.94 36.30
CA LYS A 179 17.52 -8.15 36.89
C LYS A 179 17.05 -7.06 37.88
N GLY A 180 15.95 -7.31 38.59
CA GLY A 180 15.17 -6.31 39.32
C GLY A 180 15.19 -6.37 40.86
N ILE A 181 16.02 -7.22 41.49
CA ILE A 181 16.13 -7.27 42.97
C ILE A 181 17.59 -7.50 43.41
N ASP A 182 18.24 -6.45 43.92
CA ASP A 182 19.16 -6.59 45.06
C ASP A 182 19.25 -5.29 45.87
N ILE A 183 19.53 -5.38 47.18
CA ILE A 183 19.26 -4.32 48.16
C ILE A 183 20.52 -3.87 48.92
N GLY A 184 20.94 -2.62 48.66
CA GLY A 184 21.55 -1.71 49.65
C GLY A 184 23.06 -1.84 49.98
N GLY A 185 23.69 -0.72 50.35
CA GLY A 185 24.95 -0.74 51.14
C GLY A 185 26.05 0.30 50.81
N GLU A 186 25.89 1.51 51.33
CA GLU A 186 26.97 2.41 51.83
C GLU A 186 28.19 2.83 50.96
N GLU A 187 28.09 4.07 50.45
CA GLU A 187 29.05 5.19 50.55
C GLU A 187 30.56 4.96 50.84
N LYS A 188 31.44 5.46 49.94
CA LYS A 188 32.66 6.18 50.38
C LYS A 188 33.23 7.19 49.38
N VAL A 189 33.45 8.41 49.89
CA VAL A 189 34.00 9.59 49.21
C VAL A 189 35.53 9.52 49.01
N LYS A 190 36.06 10.02 47.87
CA LYS A 190 37.30 10.84 47.83
C LYS A 190 37.53 11.63 46.53
N LYS A 191 38.39 12.66 46.63
CA LYS A 191 38.55 13.81 45.73
C LYS A 191 39.71 13.68 44.70
N GLY A 192 39.61 14.49 43.64
CA GLY A 192 40.75 15.12 42.92
C GLY A 192 41.16 14.43 41.60
N ALA A 193 41.79 15.11 40.64
CA ALA A 193 41.95 16.56 40.40
C ALA A 193 42.44 16.81 38.95
N GLU A 194 41.97 17.89 38.33
CA GLU A 194 42.61 18.79 37.32
C GLU A 194 43.44 18.29 36.09
N SER A 195 43.47 19.16 35.07
CA SER A 195 44.36 19.16 33.88
C SER A 195 44.04 18.15 32.74
N GLY A 196 44.07 18.52 31.44
CA GLY A 196 44.27 19.84 30.83
C GLY A 196 44.71 19.77 29.35
N GLY A 197 44.23 20.70 28.51
CA GLY A 197 44.68 20.96 27.11
C GLY A 197 44.43 19.84 26.07
N GLU A 198 44.48 20.09 24.76
CA GLU A 198 44.39 21.32 23.97
C GLU A 198 43.97 20.95 22.50
N LYS A 199 43.56 21.96 21.72
CA LYS A 199 43.50 22.17 20.24
C LYS A 199 44.02 21.06 19.27
N GLU A 200 43.61 20.97 17.99
CA GLU A 200 43.42 22.06 17.02
C GLU A 200 42.62 21.66 15.74
N GLU A 201 42.53 22.57 14.75
CA GLU A 201 41.80 22.54 13.46
C GLU A 201 42.27 21.43 12.49
N GLY A 202 41.62 21.01 11.39
CA GLY A 202 40.38 21.40 10.66
C GLY A 202 40.13 20.35 9.52
N VAL A 203 39.75 20.58 8.25
CA VAL A 203 39.38 21.77 7.44
C VAL A 203 38.55 21.33 6.20
N ASN A 204 37.32 21.85 6.03
CA ASN A 204 36.57 22.18 4.78
C ASN A 204 36.48 21.23 3.53
N ARG A 205 35.27 21.14 2.93
CA ARG A 205 34.92 21.47 1.50
C ARG A 205 34.16 20.39 0.72
N GLY A 206 32.99 20.71 0.14
CA GLY A 206 32.31 19.77 -0.78
C GLY A 206 30.93 20.11 -1.36
N GLU A 207 30.48 21.36 -1.45
CA GLU A 207 29.15 21.68 -2.00
C GLU A 207 29.13 21.66 -3.54
N LYS A 208 28.24 20.85 -4.16
CA LYS A 208 27.74 21.00 -5.54
C LYS A 208 26.58 20.02 -5.84
N GLY A 209 25.42 20.54 -6.24
CA GLY A 209 24.20 19.74 -6.46
C GLY A 209 23.91 19.35 -7.92
N LYS A 210 22.70 18.82 -8.14
CA LYS A 210 22.04 18.61 -9.45
C LYS A 210 20.52 18.55 -9.24
N THR A 211 19.77 19.56 -9.70
CA THR A 211 18.97 19.58 -10.94
C THR A 211 17.73 18.68 -10.94
N ASP A 212 16.60 19.33 -10.74
CA ASP A 212 15.23 18.85 -10.86
C ASP A 212 14.88 18.42 -12.30
N LYS A 213 14.25 17.25 -12.46
CA LYS A 213 13.67 16.70 -13.72
C LYS A 213 12.61 15.60 -13.45
N GLY A 214 11.64 15.87 -12.57
CA GLY A 214 10.51 14.95 -12.33
C GLY A 214 9.34 15.11 -13.32
N GLY A 215 8.81 16.33 -13.46
CA GLY A 215 7.44 16.60 -13.92
C GLY A 215 7.07 16.44 -15.41
N GLU A 216 7.88 15.80 -16.25
CA GLU A 216 7.57 15.58 -17.67
C GLU A 216 7.17 14.13 -18.03
N LYS A 217 7.31 13.16 -17.12
CA LYS A 217 6.96 11.76 -17.41
C LYS A 217 5.54 11.36 -17.04
N GLU A 218 4.94 11.95 -16.00
CA GLU A 218 3.59 11.60 -15.56
C GLU A 218 2.49 12.04 -16.53
N LYS A 219 2.64 13.21 -17.16
CA LYS A 219 1.68 13.74 -18.15
C LYS A 219 1.40 12.82 -19.34
N LYS A 220 2.28 11.85 -19.60
CA LYS A 220 2.14 10.90 -20.71
C LYS A 220 1.49 9.58 -20.32
N ALA A 221 1.33 9.29 -19.02
CA ALA A 221 0.57 8.13 -18.54
C ALA A 221 -0.94 8.41 -18.59
N GLU A 222 -1.32 9.65 -18.28
CA GLU A 222 -2.69 10.14 -18.19
C GLU A 222 -3.39 10.26 -19.56
N GLU A 223 -2.66 10.70 -20.60
CA GLU A 223 -3.19 10.80 -21.97
C GLU A 223 -3.59 9.43 -22.57
N ALA A 224 -2.94 8.34 -22.12
CA ALA A 224 -3.18 6.99 -22.63
C ALA A 224 -4.51 6.37 -22.14
N ASP A 225 -5.02 6.78 -20.98
CA ASP A 225 -6.34 6.35 -20.49
C ASP A 225 -7.47 7.04 -21.28
N ARG A 226 -7.20 8.28 -21.72
CA ARG A 226 -8.12 9.13 -22.49
C ARG A 226 -8.37 8.65 -23.92
N GLU A 227 -7.41 7.97 -24.55
CA GLU A 227 -7.61 7.38 -25.89
C GLU A 227 -8.38 6.04 -25.85
N MET A 228 -8.31 5.28 -24.75
CA MET A 228 -9.02 4.00 -24.62
C MET A 228 -10.54 4.18 -24.72
N ASN A 229 -11.11 5.15 -24.01
CA ASN A 229 -12.56 5.37 -24.02
C ASN A 229 -13.08 6.01 -25.32
N LYS A 230 -12.22 6.68 -26.10
CA LYS A 230 -12.63 7.43 -27.30
C LYS A 230 -12.98 6.55 -28.51
N SER A 231 -12.67 5.26 -28.44
CA SER A 231 -12.93 4.29 -29.52
C SER A 231 -14.22 3.47 -29.31
N GLY A 232 -14.91 3.63 -28.17
CA GLY A 232 -16.16 2.93 -27.86
C GLY A 232 -17.43 3.55 -28.46
N GLU A 233 -17.46 4.88 -28.69
CA GLU A 233 -18.65 5.61 -29.17
C GLU A 233 -18.73 5.77 -30.70
N ALA A 234 -18.08 4.88 -31.47
CA ALA A 234 -18.11 4.92 -32.94
C ALA A 234 -18.82 3.71 -33.58
N SER A 235 -19.84 3.14 -32.93
CA SER A 235 -20.75 2.14 -33.52
C SER A 235 -22.09 2.01 -32.76
N VAL A 236 -22.96 3.03 -32.89
CA VAL A 236 -24.44 2.91 -32.81
C VAL A 236 -25.04 3.76 -33.92
#